data_AF-A0A966QDL2-F1
#
_entry.id   AF-A0A966QDL2-F1
#
_cell.length_a   1.000
_cell.length_b   1.000
_cell.length_c   1.000
_cell.angle_alpha   90.00
_cell.angle_beta   90.00
_cell.angle_gamma   90.00
#
_symmetry.space_group_name_H-M   'P 1'
#
loop_
_entity.id
_entity.type
_entity.pdbx_description
1 polymer ?
#
loop_
_entity_poly.entity_id
_entity_poly.type
_entity_poly.pdbx_seq_one_letter_code
_entity_poly.pdbx_strand_id
1 'polypeptide(L)' 'MLTLPLVVAGVISWGVTGWGVPRLRALKLGQVIREEGPKGHQSKAGTPTMGGLLAVPVGVLVGGL' A
#
# COMPACT_ATOMS: atom_id res chain seq x y z
N MET A 1 -4.35 5.42 -26.08
CA MET A 1 -5.02 6.36 -25.14
C MET A 1 -5.15 5.77 -23.74
N LEU A 2 -4.12 5.06 -23.25
CA LEU A 2 -4.09 4.49 -21.88
C LEU A 2 -3.05 5.18 -20.99
N THR A 3 -2.16 5.96 -21.58
CA THR A 3 -1.08 6.66 -20.89
C THR A 3 -1.60 7.69 -19.90
N LEU A 4 -2.65 8.44 -20.26
CA LEU A 4 -3.25 9.46 -19.39
C LEU A 4 -3.84 8.86 -18.08
N PRO A 5 -4.77 7.88 -18.13
CA PRO A 5 -5.31 7.30 -16.89
C PRO A 5 -4.27 6.56 -16.06
N LEU A 6 -3.27 5.93 -16.68
CA LEU A 6 -2.17 5.28 -15.96
C LEU A 6 -1.30 6.27 -15.18
N VAL A 7 -0.96 7.41 -15.79
CA VAL A 7 -0.17 8.45 -15.10
C VAL A 7 -0.97 9.07 -13.97
N VAL A 8 -2.26 9.37 -14.19
CA VAL A 8 -3.15 9.92 -13.15
C VAL A 8 -3.31 8.95 -11.98
N ALA A 9 -3.60 7.67 -12.26
CA ALA A 9 -3.72 6.63 -11.22
C ALA A 9 -2.41 6.44 -10.44
N GLY A 10 -1.25 6.50 -11.13
CA GLY A 10 0.07 6.40 -10.50
C GLY A 10 0.37 7.54 -9.55
N VAL A 11 0.11 8.78 -9.97
CA VAL A 11 0.33 9.99 -9.14
C VAL A 11 -0.59 9.99 -7.92
N ILE A 12 -1.87 9.67 -8.10
CA ILE A 12 -2.84 9.60 -6.99
C ILE A 12 -2.44 8.50 -6.02
N SER A 13 -2.11 7.30 -6.53
CA SER A 13 -1.69 6.18 -5.69
C SER A 13 -0.44 6.52 -4.89
N TRP A 14 0.57 7.15 -5.49
CA TRP A 14 1.78 7.57 -4.78
C TRP A 14 1.47 8.49 -3.58
N GLY A 15 0.62 9.50 -3.78
CA GLY A 15 0.20 10.41 -2.71
C GLY A 15 -0.61 9.73 -1.61
N VAL A 16 -1.63 8.94 -1.99
CA VAL A 16 -2.50 8.21 -1.04
C VAL A 16 -1.69 7.21 -0.23
N THR A 17 -0.73 6.52 -0.85
CA THR A 17 0.09 5.51 -0.17
C THR A 17 1.06 6.16 0.81
N GLY A 18 1.71 7.26 0.44
CA GLY A 18 2.59 8.03 1.35
C GLY A 18 1.87 8.54 2.59
N TRP A 19 0.63 9.01 2.45
CA TRP A 19 -0.20 9.49 3.56
C TRP A 19 -0.88 8.37 4.37
N GLY A 20 -1.22 7.25 3.73
CA GLY A 20 -1.95 6.14 4.34
C GLY A 20 -1.06 5.16 5.13
N VAL A 21 0.16 4.88 4.68
CA VAL A 21 1.12 3.97 5.36
C VAL A 21 1.35 4.33 6.84
N PRO A 22 1.63 5.59 7.25
CA PRO A 22 1.80 5.92 8.67
C PRO A 22 0.51 5.71 9.48
N ARG A 23 -0.67 5.92 8.88
CA ARG A 23 -1.97 5.63 9.54
C ARG A 23 -2.20 4.13 9.71
N LEU A 24 -1.90 3.33 8.69
CA LEU A 24 -2.02 1.87 8.78
C LEU A 24 -1.08 1.29 9.84
N ARG A 25 0.13 1.86 9.99
CA ARG A 25 1.04 1.53 11.10
C ARG A 25 0.46 1.91 12.46
N ALA A 26 -0.14 3.10 12.59
CA ALA A 26 -0.78 3.54 13.83
C ALA A 26 -1.96 2.64 14.24
N LEU A 27 -2.70 2.10 13.27
CA LEU A 27 -3.78 1.12 13.47
C LEU A 27 -3.29 -0.30 13.80
N LYS A 28 -1.97 -0.50 13.93
CA LYS A 28 -1.34 -1.82 14.19
C LYS A 28 -1.71 -2.90 13.15
N LEU A 29 -2.07 -2.50 11.93
CA LEU A 29 -2.36 -3.41 10.80
C LEU A 29 -1.06 -3.93 10.15
N GLY A 30 -0.01 -4.12 10.95
CA GLY A 30 1.27 -4.64 10.51
C GLY A 30 1.29 -6.15 10.52
N GLN A 31 2.15 -6.74 9.68
CA GLN A 31 2.33 -8.18 9.66
C GLN A 31 3.00 -8.66 10.97
N VAL A 32 2.38 -9.64 11.63
CA VAL A 32 3.03 -10.37 12.73
C VAL A 32 4.02 -11.36 12.11
N ILE A 33 5.31 -11.13 12.33
CA ILE A 33 6.37 -12.02 11.84
C ILE A 33 6.58 -13.13 12.87
N ARG A 34 6.62 -14.39 12.41
CA ARG A 34 6.93 -15.55 13.26
C ARG A 34 8.41 -15.60 13.58
N GLU A 35 8.76 -15.94 14.83
CA GLU A 35 10.15 -15.97 15.29
C GLU A 35 11.01 -17.07 14.66
N GLU A 36 10.40 -18.17 14.19
CA GLU A 36 11.10 -19.31 13.56
C GLU A 36 11.63 -19.02 12.15
N GLY A 37 11.37 -17.84 11.59
CA GLY A 37 11.75 -17.47 10.23
C GLY A 37 13.22 -17.04 10.09
N PRO A 38 13.74 -16.95 8.85
CA PRO A 38 15.06 -16.40 8.58
C PRO A 38 15.20 -14.99 9.18
N LYS A 39 16.36 -14.66 9.78
CA LYS A 39 16.61 -13.35 10.44
C LYS A 39 16.25 -12.14 9.56
N GLY A 40 16.39 -12.25 8.25
CA GLY A 40 15.99 -11.19 7.30
C GLY A 40 14.49 -10.87 7.29
N HIS A 41 13.60 -11.78 7.69
CA HIS A 41 12.16 -11.56 7.72
C HIS A 41 11.72 -10.66 8.89
N GLN A 42 12.50 -10.57 9.96
CA GLN A 42 12.24 -9.67 11.08
C GLN A 42 12.28 -8.19 10.65
N SER A 43 13.04 -7.85 9.62
CA SER A 43 13.08 -6.48 9.06
C SER A 43 11.75 -6.02 8.45
N LYS A 44 10.86 -6.97 8.11
CA LYS A 44 9.51 -6.69 7.59
C LYS A 44 8.48 -6.48 8.70
N ALA A 45 8.84 -6.71 9.97
CA ALA A 45 7.95 -6.51 11.10
C ALA A 45 7.46 -5.06 11.17
N GLY A 46 6.14 -4.87 11.29
CA GLY A 46 5.53 -3.54 11.31
C GLY A 46 5.34 -2.88 9.94
N THR A 47 5.66 -3.57 8.84
CA THR A 47 5.26 -3.10 7.50
C THR A 47 3.75 -3.35 7.34
N PRO A 48 2.95 -2.32 7.00
CA PRO A 48 1.53 -2.52 6.81
C PRO A 48 1.30 -3.36 5.55
N THR A 49 0.71 -4.54 5.70
CA THR A 49 0.44 -5.50 4.61
C THR A 49 -0.73 -5.12 3.71
N MET A 50 -1.32 -3.95 3.95
CA MET A 50 -2.60 -3.52 3.38
C MET A 50 -2.44 -2.38 2.36
N GLY A 51 -1.31 -2.31 1.64
CA GLY A 51 -1.13 -1.32 0.57
C GLY A 51 -2.20 -1.39 -0.51
N GLY A 52 -2.75 -2.58 -0.76
CA GLY A 52 -3.88 -2.79 -1.68
C GLY A 52 -5.15 -2.03 -1.28
N LEU A 53 -5.43 -1.83 0.01
CA LEU A 53 -6.57 -1.01 0.44
C LEU A 53 -6.43 0.46 0.07
N LEU A 54 -5.21 0.93 -0.14
CA LEU A 54 -4.94 2.31 -0.57
C LEU A 54 -4.96 2.43 -2.10
N ALA A 55 -4.42 1.44 -2.82
CA ALA A 55 -4.26 1.49 -4.27
C ALA A 55 -5.49 1.01 -5.07
N VAL A 56 -6.20 -0.02 -4.59
CA VAL A 56 -7.35 -0.61 -5.33
C VAL A 56 -8.49 0.40 -5.53
N PRO A 57 -8.92 1.19 -4.52
CA PRO A 57 -9.96 2.20 -4.72
C PRO A 57 -9.58 3.24 -5.78
N VAL A 58 -8.31 3.65 -5.81
CA VAL A 58 -7.80 4.60 -6.81
C VAL A 58 -7.91 4.00 -8.21
N GLY A 59 -7.53 2.73 -8.38
CA GLY A 59 -7.65 2.03 -9.65
C GLY A 59 -9.10 1.89 -10.14
N VAL A 60 -10.04 1.55 -9.24
CA VAL A 60 -11.46 1.42 -9.59
C VAL A 60 -12.08 2.77 -9.97
N LEU A 61 -11.74 3.84 -9.26
CA LEU A 61 -12.26 5.18 -9.53
C LEU A 61 -11.70 5.79 -10.82
N VAL A 62 -10.41 5.60 -11.10
CA VAL A 62 -9.76 6.15 -12.31
C VAL A 62 -10.02 5.27 -13.54
N GLY A 63 -10.08 3.94 -13.37
CA GLY A 63 -10.34 3.01 -14.46
C GLY A 63 -11.81 2.91 -14.86
N GLY A 64 -12.73 3.33 -13.98
CA GLY A 64 -14.15 3.44 -14.28
C GLY A 64 -14.56 4.77 -14.95
N LEU A 65 -13.63 5.71 -15.09
CA LEU A 65 -13.82 7.03 -15.71
C LEU A 65 -13.30 7.04 -17.16
#